data_AF-A0A0C2MU64-F1
#
_entry.id   AF-A0A0C2MU64-F1
#
_cell.length_a   1.000
_cell.length_b   1.000
_cell.length_c   1.000
_cell.angle_alpha   90.00
_cell.angle_beta   90.00
_cell.angle_gamma   90.00
#
_symmetry.space_group_name_H-M   'P 1'
#
loop_
_entity.id
_entity.type
_entity.pdbx_description
1 polymer ?
#
loop_
_entity_poly.entity_id
_entity_poly.type
_entity_poly.pdbx_seq_one_letter_code
_entity_poly.pdbx_strand_id
1 'polypeptide(L)'
;MSLRSLKHESTKYSPIEIIYGRKPRLFTDLLQPFQPAHNYQNEHLFVTNLKKRLNKIYKDTRNNTLEPQKAYKMCYDRGANEYIYYSEMKHMWKINEKQPSTPYLTKN
;
A
#
# COMPACT_ATOMS: atom_id res chain seq x y z
N MET A 1 7.07 -17.77 14.75
CA MET A 1 6.34 -16.51 15.06
C MET A 1 6.98 -15.32 14.31
N SER A 2 6.92 -15.27 12.97
CA SER A 2 7.84 -14.38 12.20
C SER A 2 7.18 -13.23 11.42
N LEU A 3 5.95 -13.37 10.90
CA LEU A 3 5.34 -12.30 10.07
C LEU A 3 4.38 -11.36 10.82
N ARG A 4 3.70 -11.86 11.86
CA ARG A 4 2.66 -11.09 12.58
C ARG A 4 3.22 -10.09 13.58
N SER A 5 4.47 -10.30 14.01
CA SER A 5 5.21 -9.46 14.95
C SER A 5 6.17 -8.49 14.25
N LEU A 6 6.50 -8.73 12.98
CA LEU A 6 7.36 -7.86 12.20
C LEU A 6 6.60 -6.60 11.78
N LYS A 7 7.28 -5.46 11.88
CA LYS A 7 6.74 -4.19 11.38
C LYS A 7 6.80 -4.18 9.86
N HIS A 8 5.70 -3.80 9.23
CA HIS A 8 5.70 -3.60 7.79
C HIS A 8 6.25 -2.22 7.44
N GLU A 9 7.05 -2.14 6.37
CA GLU A 9 7.74 -0.90 5.99
C GLU A 9 6.78 0.24 5.63
N SER A 10 5.66 -0.05 4.97
CA SER A 10 4.70 0.99 4.57
C SER A 10 3.77 1.45 5.70
N THR A 11 3.43 0.56 6.63
CA THR A 11 2.51 0.91 7.72
C THR A 11 3.25 1.38 8.96
N LYS A 12 4.52 0.97 9.12
CA LYS A 12 5.38 1.12 10.30
C LYS A 12 4.87 0.39 11.55
N TYR A 13 3.83 -0.42 11.40
CA TYR A 13 3.21 -1.22 12.44
C TYR A 13 3.23 -2.71 12.06
N SER A 14 3.28 -3.56 13.07
CA SER A 14 3.05 -5.00 12.90
C SER A 14 1.57 -5.32 12.78
N PRO A 15 1.19 -6.43 12.12
CA PRO A 15 -0.20 -6.88 12.07
C PRO A 15 -0.85 -7.00 13.46
N ILE A 16 -0.10 -7.45 14.47
CA ILE A 16 -0.60 -7.54 15.86
C ILE A 16 -0.91 -6.16 16.45
N GLU A 17 -0.08 -5.16 16.20
CA GLU A 17 -0.33 -3.80 16.65
C GLU A 17 -1.57 -3.21 15.99
N ILE A 18 -1.80 -3.50 14.71
CA ILE A 18 -2.97 -3.01 13.97
C ILE A 18 -4.26 -3.64 14.51
N ILE A 19 -4.27 -4.95 14.76
CA ILE A 19 -5.48 -5.68 15.18
C ILE A 19 -5.81 -5.40 16.66
N TYR A 20 -4.81 -5.45 17.53
CA TYR A 20 -5.03 -5.44 18.98
C TYR A 20 -4.62 -4.13 19.65
N GLY A 21 -4.09 -3.17 18.89
CA GLY A 21 -3.63 -1.90 19.41
C GLY A 21 -2.44 -2.00 20.36
N ARG A 22 -1.80 -3.18 20.48
CA ARG A 22 -0.73 -3.50 21.45
C ARG A 22 0.44 -4.20 20.77
N LYS A 23 1.64 -4.01 21.34
CA LYS A 23 2.84 -4.69 20.88
C LYS A 23 2.72 -6.21 21.13
N PRO A 24 3.24 -7.05 20.21
CA PRO A 24 3.36 -8.47 20.45
C PRO A 24 4.26 -8.71 21.66
N ARG A 25 3.85 -9.65 22.53
CA ARG A 25 4.72 -10.17 23.58
C ARG A 25 5.67 -11.19 22.98
N LEU A 26 6.96 -11.00 23.22
CA LEU A 26 8.00 -11.94 22.84
C LEU A 26 8.25 -12.95 23.97
N PHE A 27 8.90 -14.07 23.66
CA PHE A 27 9.25 -15.07 24.68
C PHE A 27 10.15 -14.49 25.78
N THR A 28 11.01 -13.52 25.44
CA THR A 28 11.83 -12.75 26.40
C THR A 28 10.98 -11.97 27.39
N ASP A 29 9.80 -11.50 26.98
CA ASP A 29 8.89 -10.73 27.84
C ASP A 29 8.15 -11.62 28.85
N LEU A 30 8.25 -12.94 28.72
CA LEU A 30 7.68 -13.90 29.68
C LEU A 30 8.56 -14.07 30.93
N LEU A 31 9.86 -13.76 30.81
CA LEU A 31 10.78 -13.77 31.95
C LEU A 31 10.53 -12.58 32.89
N GLN A 32 9.84 -11.55 32.41
CA GLN A 32 9.45 -10.40 33.20
C GLN A 32 8.02 -10.63 33.76
N PRO A 33 7.81 -10.46 35.08
CA PRO A 33 6.47 -10.61 35.67
C PRO A 33 5.49 -9.73 34.90
N PHE A 34 4.36 -10.31 34.49
CA PHE A 34 3.32 -9.57 33.79
C PHE A 34 2.76 -8.49 34.71
N GLN A 35 3.26 -7.28 34.52
CA GLN A 35 2.58 -6.10 35.00
C GLN A 35 1.51 -5.78 33.96
N PRO A 36 0.22 -6.05 34.22
CA PRO A 36 -0.81 -5.48 33.37
C PRO A 36 -0.56 -3.97 33.38
N ALA A 37 -0.20 -3.42 32.22
CA ALA A 37 0.19 -2.01 32.11
C ALA A 37 -0.90 -1.04 32.58
N HIS A 38 -2.09 -1.56 32.92
CA HIS A 38 -3.18 -0.88 33.55
C HIS A 38 -3.78 -1.82 34.59
N ASN A 39 -3.79 -1.41 35.85
CA ASN A 39 -4.75 -1.92 36.82
C ASN A 39 -6.14 -1.49 36.33
N TYR A 40 -6.79 -2.32 35.52
CA TYR A 40 -8.15 -2.06 35.05
C TYR A 40 -9.12 -2.32 36.19
N GLN A 41 -9.13 -1.44 37.20
CA GLN A 41 -10.23 -1.35 38.15
C GLN A 41 -11.51 -0.82 37.45
N ASN A 42 -11.40 -0.29 36.23
CA ASN A 42 -12.51 0.25 35.46
C ASN A 42 -12.43 -0.17 33.98
N GLU A 43 -13.32 -1.07 33.57
CA GLU A 43 -13.43 -1.60 32.20
C GLU A 43 -13.75 -0.49 31.17
N HIS A 44 -14.53 0.51 31.55
CA HIS A 44 -14.86 1.61 30.63
C HIS A 44 -13.61 2.43 30.27
N LEU A 45 -12.71 2.64 31.24
CA LEU A 45 -11.44 3.32 31.00
C LEU A 45 -10.51 2.49 30.08
N PHE A 46 -10.55 1.16 30.20
CA PHE A 46 -9.84 0.28 29.27
C PHE A 46 -10.30 0.46 27.83
N VAL A 47 -11.61 0.31 27.60
CA VAL A 47 -12.20 0.33 26.25
C VAL A 47 -11.98 1.69 25.59
N THR A 48 -12.14 2.78 26.35
CA THR A 48 -11.89 4.15 25.83
C THR A 48 -10.42 4.35 25.43
N ASN A 49 -9.47 3.88 26.25
CA ASN A 49 -8.05 3.95 25.91
C ASN A 49 -7.67 3.06 24.73
N LEU A 50 -8.26 1.86 24.64
CA LEU A 50 -8.08 0.97 23.51
C LEU A 50 -8.58 1.62 22.21
N LYS A 51 -9.78 2.22 22.25
CA LYS A 51 -10.36 2.95 21.11
C LYS A 51 -9.46 4.11 20.66
N LYS A 52 -8.93 4.89 21.61
CA LYS A 52 -7.97 5.97 21.31
C LYS A 52 -6.71 5.44 20.62
N ARG A 53 -6.13 4.34 21.13
CA ARG A 53 -4.93 3.72 20.55
C ARG A 53 -5.16 3.19 19.14
N LEU A 54 -6.25 2.44 18.94
CA LEU A 54 -6.61 1.91 17.62
C LEU A 54 -6.84 3.03 16.60
N ASN A 55 -7.57 4.07 16.99
CA ASN A 55 -7.78 5.24 16.13
C ASN A 55 -6.48 5.94 15.74
N LYS A 56 -5.52 6.04 16.67
CA LYS A 56 -4.20 6.60 16.38
C LYS A 56 -3.46 5.73 15.35
N ILE A 57 -3.35 4.43 15.61
CA ILE A 57 -2.68 3.48 14.71
C ILE A 57 -3.31 3.51 13.32
N TYR A 58 -4.64 3.56 13.25
CA TYR A 58 -5.36 3.69 11.98
C TYR A 58 -4.97 4.95 11.21
N LYS A 59 -4.99 6.12 11.86
CA LYS A 59 -4.61 7.39 11.22
C LYS A 59 -3.17 7.36 10.74
N ASP A 60 -2.25 6.92 11.59
CA ASP A 60 -0.82 6.84 11.27
C ASP A 60 -0.59 5.88 10.10
N THR A 61 -1.21 4.69 10.14
CA THR A 61 -1.09 3.69 9.07
C THR A 61 -1.60 4.26 7.75
N ARG A 62 -2.78 4.89 7.77
CA ARG A 62 -3.36 5.52 6.58
C ARG A 62 -2.42 6.57 5.98
N ASN A 63 -1.89 7.46 6.81
CA ASN A 63 -0.97 8.50 6.37
C ASN A 63 0.33 7.92 5.80
N ASN A 64 0.89 6.91 6.47
CA ASN A 64 2.13 6.26 6.03
C ASN A 64 1.94 5.50 4.70
N THR A 65 0.75 4.98 4.42
CA THR A 65 0.46 4.26 3.17
C THR A 65 0.17 5.17 1.98
N LEU A 66 -0.26 6.42 2.19
CA LEU A 66 -0.68 7.30 1.09
C LEU A 66 0.45 7.63 0.12
N GLU A 67 1.62 8.03 0.63
CA GLU A 67 2.76 8.42 -0.23
C GLU A 67 3.37 7.23 -1.00
N PRO A 68 3.67 6.08 -0.36
CA PRO A 68 4.11 4.89 -1.09
C PRO A 68 3.07 4.41 -2.11
N GLN A 69 1.78 4.48 -1.79
CA GLN A 69 0.72 4.11 -2.72
C GLN A 69 0.72 4.98 -3.97
N LYS A 70 0.90 6.30 -3.83
CA LYS A 70 1.05 7.20 -4.99
C LYS A 70 2.30 6.86 -5.81
N ALA A 71 3.43 6.64 -5.15
CA ALA A 71 4.68 6.29 -5.82
C ALA A 71 4.56 4.96 -6.59
N TYR A 72 3.99 3.92 -5.97
CA TYR A 72 3.74 2.65 -6.64
C TYR A 72 2.77 2.81 -7.80
N LYS A 73 1.69 3.57 -7.62
CA LYS A 73 0.74 3.87 -8.70
C LYS A 73 1.46 4.50 -9.89
N MET A 74 2.31 5.52 -9.67
CA MET A 74 3.10 6.13 -10.75
C MET A 74 4.04 5.14 -11.45
N CYS A 75 4.70 4.27 -10.69
CA CYS A 75 5.59 3.24 -11.27
C CYS A 75 4.83 2.23 -12.13
N TYR A 76 3.66 1.75 -11.69
CA TYR A 76 2.85 0.81 -12.45
C TYR A 76 2.15 1.47 -13.64
N ASP A 77 1.63 2.68 -13.47
CA ASP A 77 0.96 3.45 -14.53
C ASP A 77 1.93 3.83 -15.67
N ARG A 78 3.23 4.01 -15.37
CA ARG A 78 4.27 4.27 -16.39
C ARG A 78 4.31 3.16 -17.45
N GLY A 79 4.37 1.89 -17.03
CA GLY A 79 4.41 0.76 -17.96
C GLY A 79 3.09 0.54 -18.70
N ALA A 80 1.95 0.86 -18.08
CA ALA A 80 0.64 0.79 -18.73
C ALA A 80 0.49 1.83 -19.85
N ASN A 81 0.96 3.07 -19.63
CA ASN A 81 0.95 4.12 -20.66
C ASN A 81 1.91 3.81 -21.81
N GLU A 82 3.08 3.23 -21.54
CA GLU A 82 3.99 2.79 -22.60
C GLU A 82 3.34 1.69 -23.46
N TYR A 83 2.71 0.68 -22.85
CA TYR A 83 2.01 -0.37 -23.59
C TYR A 83 0.86 0.16 -24.45
N ILE A 84 0.05 1.10 -23.92
CA ILE A 84 -1.04 1.75 -24.66
C ILE A 84 -0.46 2.52 -25.87
N TYR A 85 0.58 3.32 -25.67
CA TYR A 85 1.25 4.07 -26.74
C TYR A 85 1.80 3.16 -27.86
N TYR A 86 2.50 2.07 -27.50
CA TYR A 86 3.02 1.13 -28.50
C TYR A 86 1.91 0.35 -29.22
N SER A 87 0.83 0.01 -28.51
CA SER A 87 -0.35 -0.63 -29.08
C SER A 87 -1.04 0.28 -30.11
N GLU A 88 -1.30 1.54 -29.75
CA GLU A 88 -1.91 2.54 -30.63
C GLU A 88 -1.02 2.83 -31.85
N MET A 89 0.29 2.98 -31.66
CA MET A 89 1.22 3.13 -32.78
C MET A 89 1.18 1.91 -33.70
N LYS A 90 1.24 0.68 -33.18
CA LYS A 90 1.15 -0.55 -33.99
C LYS A 90 -0.15 -0.64 -34.78
N HIS A 91 -1.26 -0.11 -34.26
CA HIS A 91 -2.51 0.02 -34.99
C HIS A 91 -2.43 1.09 -36.09
N MET A 92 -1.81 2.23 -35.83
CA MET A 92 -1.57 3.30 -36.81
C MET A 92 -0.69 2.85 -37.99
N TRP A 93 0.41 2.12 -37.73
CA TRP A 93 1.28 1.57 -38.78
C TRP A 93 0.52 0.59 -39.70
N LYS A 94 -0.35 -0.25 -39.13
CA LYS A 94 -1.21 -1.17 -39.90
C LYS A 94 -2.30 -0.50 -40.74
N ILE A 95 -2.74 0.70 -40.35
CA ILE A 95 -3.67 1.51 -41.14
C ILE A 95 -2.92 2.14 -42.33
N ASN A 96 -1.69 2.59 -42.11
CA ASN A 96 -0.88 3.24 -43.14
C ASN A 96 -0.37 2.24 -44.20
N GLU A 97 -0.05 1.00 -43.82
CA GLU A 97 0.29 -0.08 -44.77
C GLU A 97 -0.89 -0.48 -45.70
N LYS A 98 -2.13 -0.15 -45.33
CA LYS A 98 -3.33 -0.44 -46.12
C LYS A 98 -3.75 0.69 -47.05
N GLN A 99 -3.06 1.84 -47.01
CA GLN A 99 -3.23 2.89 -48.01
C GLN A 99 -2.30 2.57 -49.18
N PRO A 100 -2.79 2.18 -50.38
CA PRO A 100 -1.92 2.11 -51.53
C PRO A 100 -1.35 3.51 -51.76
N SER A 101 -0.01 3.60 -51.79
CA SER A 101 0.69 4.81 -52.20
C SER A 101 0.15 5.21 -53.58
N THR A 102 -0.73 6.21 -53.64
CA THR A 102 -1.13 6.79 -54.91
C THR A 102 0.11 7.40 -55.53
N PRO A 103 0.61 6.86 -56.66
CA PRO A 103 1.77 7.44 -57.29
C PRO A 103 1.35 8.79 -57.85
N TYR A 104 2.13 9.82 -57.53
CA TYR A 104 2.08 11.12 -58.19
C TYR A 104 2.04 10.90 -59.70
N LEU A 105 0.89 11.17 -60.32
CA LEU A 105 0.82 11.38 -61.75
C LEU A 105 1.21 12.84 -62.01
N THR A 106 2.50 13.04 -62.22
CA THR A 106 2.96 14.08 -63.13
C THR A 106 2.39 13.78 -64.52
N LYS A 107 1.78 14.77 -65.17
CA LYS A 107 1.84 14.97 -66.63
C LYS A 107 1.17 16.28 -67.03
N ASN A 108 2.03 17.16 -67.53
CA ASN A 108 1.89 18.17 -68.60
C ASN A 108 0.91 19.32 -68.42
#